data_AF-A0A4Q0Z6I5-F1
#
_entry.id   AF-A0A4Q0Z6I5-F1
#
_cell.length_a   1.000
_cell.length_b   1.000
_cell.length_c   1.000
_cell.angle_alpha   90.00
_cell.angle_beta   90.00
_cell.angle_gamma   90.00
#
_symmetry.space_group_name_H-M   'P 1'
#
loop_
_entity.id
_entity.type
_entity.pdbx_description
1 polymer ?
#
loop_
_entity_poly.entity_id
_entity_poly.type
_entity_poly.pdbx_seq_one_letter_code
_entity_poly.pdbx_strand_id
1 'polypeptide(L)'
;MIIERFSKTVIASGILRFYVATGFFGISLFFLFNVSLFTPMEIVLGIIFATIFFKTLSNVMLSLLILLFNLDNKKAELDFKYHTQKIDELLSELTTTDSNSKNTSTTS
;
A
#
# COMPACT_ATOMS: atom_id res chain seq x y z
N MET A 1 7.78 -7.64 -11.45
CA MET A 1 7.74 -7.13 -10.06
C MET A 1 6.30 -7.12 -9.56
N ILE A 2 6.02 -7.59 -8.32
CA ILE A 2 4.65 -7.66 -7.76
C ILE A 2 4.02 -6.27 -7.61
N ILE A 3 4.81 -5.26 -7.21
CA ILE A 3 4.40 -3.85 -7.13
C ILE A 3 3.98 -3.27 -8.50
N GLU A 4 4.72 -3.56 -9.58
CA GLU A 4 4.37 -3.05 -10.91
C GLU A 4 3.05 -3.63 -11.43
N ARG A 5 2.82 -4.93 -11.18
CA ARG A 5 1.57 -5.59 -11.58
C ARG A 5 0.40 -5.00 -10.81
N PHE A 6 0.56 -4.78 -9.50
CA PHE A 6 -0.45 -4.12 -8.68
C PHE A 6 -0.77 -2.70 -9.16
N SER A 7 0.24 -1.85 -9.35
CA SER A 7 0.06 -0.47 -9.84
C SER A 7 -0.64 -0.45 -11.20
N LYS A 8 -0.20 -1.30 -12.16
CA LYS A 8 -0.85 -1.43 -13.47
C LYS A 8 -2.31 -1.87 -13.35
N THR A 9 -2.61 -2.82 -12.46
CA THR A 9 -3.99 -3.27 -12.21
C THR A 9 -4.87 -2.18 -11.59
N VAL A 10 -4.36 -1.42 -10.61
CA VAL A 10 -5.11 -0.31 -9.98
C VAL A 10 -5.35 0.84 -10.95
N ILE A 11 -4.37 1.16 -11.80
CA ILE A 11 -4.54 2.18 -12.84
C ILE A 11 -5.53 1.69 -13.91
N ALA A 12 -5.41 0.43 -14.32
CA ALA A 12 -6.28 -0.17 -15.35
C ALA A 12 -7.72 -0.37 -14.87
N SER A 13 -7.95 -0.61 -13.58
CA SER A 13 -9.30 -0.74 -13.02
C SER A 13 -10.11 0.55 -13.12
N GLY A 14 -9.44 1.70 -13.31
CA GLY A 14 -10.11 2.99 -13.41
C GLY A 14 -10.73 3.45 -12.09
N ILE A 15 -10.47 2.79 -10.96
CA ILE A 15 -11.07 3.12 -9.67
C ILE A 15 -10.77 4.57 -9.25
N LEU A 16 -9.55 5.04 -9.57
CA LEU A 16 -9.11 6.40 -9.33
C LEU A 16 -9.85 7.42 -10.22
N ARG A 17 -10.19 7.04 -11.46
CA ARG A 17 -11.02 7.88 -12.35
C ARG A 17 -12.44 7.97 -11.83
N PHE A 18 -12.98 6.86 -11.33
CA PHE A 18 -14.30 6.83 -10.71
C PHE A 18 -14.36 7.72 -9.46
N TYR A 19 -13.33 7.67 -8.60
CA TYR A 19 -13.18 8.56 -7.46
C TYR A 19 -13.24 10.04 -7.86
N VAL A 20 -12.45 10.46 -8.85
CA VAL A 20 -12.45 11.85 -9.34
C VAL A 20 -13.81 12.20 -9.95
N ALA A 21 -14.43 11.30 -10.70
CA ALA A 21 -15.74 11.52 -11.32
C ALA A 21 -16.86 11.68 -10.27
N THR A 22 -16.88 10.84 -9.23
CA THR A 22 -17.84 10.96 -8.12
C THR A 22 -17.63 12.26 -7.35
N GLY A 23 -16.37 12.65 -7.10
CA GLY A 23 -16.05 13.93 -6.46
C GLY A 23 -16.50 15.14 -7.29
N PHE A 24 -16.26 15.11 -8.60
CA PHE A 24 -16.74 16.13 -9.53
C PHE A 24 -18.27 16.25 -9.52
N PHE A 25 -18.97 15.11 -9.54
CA PHE A 25 -20.43 15.09 -9.50
C PHE A 25 -20.96 15.63 -8.16
N GLY A 26 -20.32 15.28 -7.05
CA GLY A 26 -20.64 15.79 -5.72
C GLY A 26 -20.49 17.31 -5.62
N ILE A 27 -19.38 17.87 -6.12
CA ILE A 27 -19.20 19.33 -6.15
C ILE A 27 -20.19 20.02 -7.10
N SER A 28 -20.51 19.39 -8.23
CA SER A 28 -21.49 19.94 -9.17
C SER A 28 -22.88 20.01 -8.53
N LEU A 29 -23.28 18.96 -7.80
CA LEU A 29 -24.54 18.95 -7.03
C LEU A 29 -24.52 19.98 -5.90
N PHE A 30 -23.39 20.15 -5.20
CA PHE A 30 -23.24 21.16 -4.16
C PHE A 30 -23.51 22.57 -4.72
N PHE A 31 -22.89 22.93 -5.85
CA PHE A 31 -23.14 24.22 -6.49
C PHE A 31 -24.56 24.34 -7.04
N LEU A 32 -25.14 23.26 -7.55
CA LEU A 32 -26.51 23.25 -8.05
C LEU A 32 -27.52 23.59 -6.94
N PHE A 33 -27.37 22.98 -5.77
CA PHE A 33 -28.27 23.25 -4.63
C PHE A 33 -28.02 24.59 -3.96
N ASN A 34 -26.81 25.15 -4.10
CA ASN A 34 -26.42 26.42 -3.49
C ASN A 34 -26.24 27.53 -4.53
N VAL A 35 -26.93 27.45 -5.68
CA VAL A 35 -26.76 28.39 -6.79
C VAL A 35 -27.06 29.85 -6.42
N SER A 36 -27.90 30.08 -5.40
CA SER A 36 -28.19 31.42 -4.89
C SER A 36 -27.06 32.04 -4.07
N LEU A 37 -26.11 31.24 -3.59
CA LEU A 37 -24.99 31.68 -2.75
C LEU A 37 -23.74 32.03 -3.56
N PHE A 38 -23.67 31.63 -4.83
CA PHE A 38 -22.47 31.75 -5.65
C PHE A 38 -22.79 32.38 -7.00
N THR A 39 -21.90 33.23 -7.48
CA THR A 39 -21.99 33.76 -8.84
C THR A 39 -21.65 32.68 -9.87
N PRO A 40 -22.14 32.79 -11.12
CA PRO A 40 -21.79 31.84 -12.19
C PRO A 40 -20.27 31.68 -12.38
N MET A 41 -19.50 32.75 -12.22
CA MET A 41 -18.03 32.68 -12.32
C MET A 41 -17.39 31.92 -11.16
N GLU A 42 -17.86 32.11 -9.94
CA GLU A 42 -17.36 31.38 -8.77
C GLU A 42 -17.66 29.88 -8.87
N ILE A 43 -18.84 29.51 -9.40
CA ILE A 43 -19.19 28.10 -9.65
C ILE A 43 -18.21 27.47 -10.63
N VAL A 44 -17.94 28.14 -11.76
CA VAL A 44 -17.00 27.62 -12.77
C VAL A 44 -15.59 27.49 -12.19
N LEU A 45 -15.08 28.53 -11.53
CA LEU A 45 -13.76 28.49 -10.92
C LEU A 45 -13.68 27.42 -9.81
N GLY A 46 -14.71 27.34 -8.96
CA GLY A 46 -14.80 26.36 -7.89
C GLY A 46 -14.77 24.93 -8.41
N ILE A 47 -15.51 24.63 -9.48
CA ILE A 47 -15.49 23.31 -10.12
C ILE A 47 -14.10 23.00 -10.70
N ILE A 48 -13.45 23.97 -11.37
CA ILE A 48 -12.10 23.78 -11.93
C ILE A 48 -11.09 23.48 -10.82
N PHE A 49 -11.06 24.31 -9.76
CA PHE A 49 -10.14 24.13 -8.63
C PHE A 49 -10.41 22.82 -7.89
N ALA A 50 -11.66 22.48 -7.63
CA ALA A 50 -12.04 21.22 -7.00
C ALA A 50 -11.60 20.01 -7.84
N THR A 51 -11.74 20.09 -9.17
CA THR A 51 -11.33 19.02 -10.07
C THR A 51 -9.81 18.81 -10.06
N ILE A 52 -9.03 19.90 -10.10
CA ILE A 52 -7.57 19.84 -9.99
C ILE A 52 -7.16 19.25 -8.64
N PHE A 53 -7.83 19.66 -7.56
CA PHE A 53 -7.61 19.14 -6.22
C PHE A 53 -7.86 17.62 -6.15
N PHE A 54 -9.03 17.14 -6.60
CA PHE A 54 -9.34 15.71 -6.59
C PHE A 54 -8.39 14.89 -7.45
N LYS A 55 -8.00 15.41 -8.62
CA LYS A 55 -7.02 14.75 -9.49
C LYS A 55 -5.66 14.62 -8.80
N THR A 56 -5.23 15.66 -8.09
CA THR A 56 -3.99 15.64 -7.32
C THR A 56 -4.08 14.64 -6.18
N LEU A 57 -5.19 14.66 -5.42
CA LEU A 57 -5.43 13.76 -4.30
C LEU A 57 -5.48 12.30 -4.75
N SER A 58 -6.04 12.02 -5.93
CA SER A 58 -6.07 10.70 -6.55
C SER A 58 -4.66 10.16 -6.82
N ASN A 59 -3.73 10.99 -7.30
CA ASN A 59 -2.33 10.60 -7.51
C ASN A 59 -1.61 10.34 -6.18
N VAL A 60 -1.86 11.16 -5.15
CA VAL A 60 -1.32 10.94 -3.80
C VAL A 60 -1.83 9.61 -3.22
N MET A 61 -3.12 9.32 -3.40
CA MET A 61 -3.74 8.08 -2.96
C MET A 61 -3.12 6.86 -3.66
N LEU A 62 -2.82 6.94 -4.95
CA LEU A 62 -2.09 5.90 -5.67
C LEU A 62 -0.70 5.67 -5.09
N SER A 63 0.05 6.75 -4.82
CA SER A 63 1.37 6.67 -4.20
C SER A 63 1.31 5.99 -2.82
N LEU A 64 0.27 6.30 -2.03
CA LEU A 64 0.08 5.72 -0.71
C LEU A 64 -0.25 4.23 -0.79
N LEU A 65 -1.13 3.82 -1.71
CA LEU A 65 -1.46 2.42 -1.98
C LEU A 65 -0.21 1.60 -2.33
N ILE A 66 0.66 2.16 -3.19
CA ILE A 66 1.92 1.50 -3.56
C ILE A 66 2.85 1.37 -2.34
N LEU A 67 2.93 2.41 -1.50
CA LEU A 67 3.75 2.39 -0.30
C LEU A 67 3.29 1.33 0.71
N LEU A 68 1.99 1.27 1.01
CA LEU A 68 1.43 0.27 1.93
C LEU A 68 1.70 -1.15 1.43
N PHE A 69 1.45 -1.41 0.15
CA PHE A 69 1.66 -2.73 -0.43
C PHE A 69 3.14 -3.16 -0.41
N ASN A 70 4.07 -2.21 -0.63
CA ASN A 70 5.50 -2.48 -0.49
C ASN A 70 5.89 -2.79 0.97
N LEU A 71 5.31 -2.07 1.93
CA LEU A 71 5.59 -2.27 3.35
C LEU A 71 5.13 -3.65 3.83
N ASP A 72 3.94 -4.09 3.44
CA ASP A 72 3.42 -5.42 3.75
C ASP A 72 4.32 -6.52 3.17
N ASN A 73 4.76 -6.32 1.93
CA ASN A 73 5.64 -7.28 1.26
C ASN A 73 7.02 -7.36 1.95
N LYS A 74 7.58 -6.22 2.39
CA LYS A 74 8.82 -6.18 3.18
C LYS A 74 8.67 -6.81 4.56
N LYS A 75 7.51 -6.66 5.20
CA LYS A 75 7.23 -7.29 6.49
C LYS A 75 7.18 -8.82 6.37
N ALA A 76 6.52 -9.33 5.32
CA ALA A 76 6.49 -10.76 5.03
C ALA A 76 7.90 -11.33 4.74
N GLU A 77 8.71 -10.59 3.98
CA GLU A 77 10.11 -10.95 3.72
C GLU A 77 10.95 -11.02 5.01
N LEU A 78 10.76 -10.08 5.93
CA LEU A 78 11.47 -10.02 7.20
C LEU A 78 11.09 -11.17 8.15
N ASP A 79 9.80 -11.50 8.21
CA ASP A 79 9.29 -12.60 9.05
C ASP A 79 9.81 -13.96 8.56
N PHE A 80 9.81 -14.17 7.24
CA PHE A 80 10.42 -15.34 6.63
C PHE A 80 11.91 -15.45 6.99
N LYS A 81 12.67 -14.36 6.84
CA LYS A 81 14.11 -14.35 7.15
C LYS A 81 14.39 -14.63 8.63
N TYR A 82 13.56 -14.10 9.53
CA TYR A 82 13.66 -14.36 10.96
C TYR A 82 13.42 -15.84 11.30
N HIS A 83 12.41 -16.46 10.70
CA HIS A 83 12.14 -17.89 10.88
C HIS A 83 13.27 -18.77 10.33
N THR A 84 13.83 -18.44 9.17
CA THR A 84 15.00 -19.16 8.63
C THR A 84 16.21 -19.07 9.56
N GLN A 85 16.55 -17.87 10.03
CA GLN A 85 17.68 -17.69 10.96
C GLN A 85 17.51 -18.52 12.24
N LYS A 86 16.29 -18.59 12.78
CA LYS A 86 16.00 -19.39 13.97
C LYS A 86 16.13 -20.90 13.70
N ILE A 87 15.75 -21.37 12.51
CA ILE A 87 15.94 -22.77 12.11
C ILE A 87 17.43 -23.09 11.99
N ASP A 88 18.21 -22.20 11.37
CA ASP A 88 19.66 -22.39 11.22
C ASP A 88 20.37 -22.43 12.59
N GLU A 89 19.93 -21.58 13.53
CA GLU A 89 20.45 -21.55 14.90
C GLU A 89 20.10 -22.84 15.66
N LEU A 90 18.86 -23.32 15.55
CA LEU A 90 18.44 -24.60 16.12
C LEU A 90 19.18 -25.79 15.49
N LEU A 91 19.45 -25.77 14.18
CA LEU A 91 20.25 -26.80 13.50
C LEU A 91 21.71 -26.79 13.97
N SER A 92 22.28 -25.61 14.17
CA SER A 92 23.62 -25.44 14.73
C SER A 92 23.70 -25.93 16.18
N GLU A 93 22.66 -25.67 16.98
CA GLU A 93 22.57 -26.17 18.35
C GLU A 93 22.39 -27.69 18.39
N LEU A 94 21.59 -28.27 17.48
CA LEU A 94 21.42 -29.72 17.38
C LEU A 94 22.75 -30.40 17.01
N THR A 95 23.45 -29.88 16.00
CA THR A 95 24.73 -30.45 15.56
C THR A 95 25.84 -30.34 16.60
N THR A 96 25.88 -29.24 17.37
CA THR A 96 26.80 -29.10 18.52
C THR A 96 26.41 -30.01 19.68
N THR A 97 25.12 -30.17 19.97
CA THR A 97 24.61 -31.09 21.00
C THR A 97 24.91 -32.56 20.65
N ASP A 98 24.69 -32.97 19.40
CA ASP A 98 25.02 -34.32 18.93
C ASP A 98 26.52 -34.59 18.99
N SER A 99 27.35 -33.60 18.65
CA SER A 99 28.81 -33.72 18.74
C SER A 99 29.29 -33.86 20.19
N ASN A 100 28.63 -33.18 21.14
CA ASN A 100 28.96 -33.26 22.56
C ASN A 100 28.47 -34.58 23.19
N SER A 101 27.26 -35.03 22.82
CA SER A 101 26.68 -36.31 23.24
C SER A 101 27.55 -37.50 22.82
N LYS A 102 28.06 -37.47 21.58
CA LYS A 102 28.96 -38.52 21.06
C LYS A 102 30.27 -38.62 21.83
N ASN A 103 30.80 -37.50 22.34
CA ASN A 103 32.05 -37.47 23.08
C ASN A 103 31.96 -38.10 24.49
N THR A 104 30.77 -38.07 25.11
CA THR A 104 30.50 -38.75 26.39
C THR A 104 30.44 -40.28 26.29
N SER A 105 30.16 -40.83 25.11
CA SER A 105 30.04 -42.30 24.92
C SER A 105 31.37 -43.01 24.65
N THR A 106 32.46 -42.26 24.44
CA THR A 106 33.80 -42.79 24.15
C THR A 106 34.75 -42.79 25.37
N THR A 107 34.29 -42.38 26.55
CA THR A 107 35.15 -42.24 27.75
C THR A 107 34.67 -43.05 28.97
N SER A 108 33.82 -44.05 28.77
CA SER A 108 33.37 -44.97 29.84
C SER A 108 33.64 -46.41 29.49
#